data_AF-A0A354V6R6-F1
#
_entry.id   AF-A0A354V6R6-F1
#
_cell.length_a   1.000
_cell.length_b   1.000
_cell.length_c   1.000
_cell.angle_alpha   90.00
_cell.angle_beta   90.00
_cell.angle_gamma   90.00
#
_symmetry.space_group_name_H-M   'P 1'
#
loop_
_entity.id
_entity.type
_entity.pdbx_description
1 polymer ?
#
loop_
_entity_poly.entity_id
_entity_poly.type
_entity_poly.pdbx_seq_one_letter_code
_entity_poly.pdbx_strand_id
1 'polypeptide(L)'
;MCECMSKHRTRNLPAMMTQLAISSWETIYHRTLMMAQGNCDIAEYQRMVMEKAEAMQASTLALMTGRGNAAALAPYLVRSRANARRLRRG
;
A
#
# COMPACT_ATOMS: atom_id res chain seq x y z
N MET A 1 19.12 1.34 -22.30
CA MET A 1 18.17 1.60 -21.21
C MET A 1 17.08 0.53 -21.28
N CYS A 2 16.99 -0.37 -20.31
CA CYS A 2 15.95 -1.42 -20.28
C CYS A 2 14.69 -0.88 -19.60
N GLU A 3 13.64 -0.60 -20.36
CA GLU A 3 12.30 -0.36 -19.82
C GLU A 3 11.67 -1.69 -19.42
N CYS A 4 11.67 -2.01 -18.13
CA CYS A 4 10.74 -3.01 -17.60
C CYS A 4 9.32 -2.46 -17.73
N MET A 5 8.64 -2.80 -18.83
CA MET A 5 7.22 -2.55 -19.01
C MET A 5 6.44 -3.20 -17.88
N SER A 6 6.10 -2.40 -16.87
CA SER A 6 5.17 -2.77 -15.83
C SER A 6 3.81 -2.94 -16.50
N LYS A 7 3.39 -4.19 -16.69
CA LYS A 7 2.13 -4.59 -17.32
C LYS A 7 0.97 -3.94 -16.55
N HIS A 8 0.55 -2.76 -16.98
CA HIS A 8 -0.62 -2.07 -16.43
C HIS A 8 -1.87 -2.87 -16.81
N ARG A 9 -2.18 -3.88 -16.01
CA ARG A 9 -3.52 -4.46 -15.98
C ARG A 9 -4.46 -3.30 -15.66
N THR A 10 -5.35 -2.95 -16.57
CA THR A 10 -6.50 -2.08 -16.32
C THR A 10 -7.33 -2.73 -15.22
N ARG A 11 -6.97 -2.44 -13.96
CA ARG A 11 -7.76 -2.83 -12.81
C ARG A 11 -8.88 -1.82 -12.69
N ASN A 12 -10.11 -2.28 -12.83
CA ASN A 12 -11.28 -1.44 -12.55
C ASN A 12 -11.20 -0.94 -11.10
N LEU A 13 -11.56 0.33 -10.89
CA LEU A 13 -11.49 1.01 -9.59
C LEU A 13 -12.09 0.20 -8.42
N PRO A 14 -13.26 -0.44 -8.55
CA PRO A 14 -13.81 -1.27 -7.48
C PRO A 14 -12.85 -2.40 -7.06
N ALA A 15 -12.23 -3.09 -8.02
CA ALA A 15 -11.28 -4.16 -7.72
C ALA A 15 -10.01 -3.63 -7.03
N MET A 16 -9.57 -2.41 -7.36
CA MET A 16 -8.46 -1.77 -6.65
C MET A 16 -8.83 -1.43 -5.21
N MET A 17 -10.02 -0.86 -4.99
CA MET A 17 -10.54 -0.55 -3.66
C MET A 17 -10.70 -1.81 -2.80
N THR A 18 -11.26 -2.89 -3.36
CA THR A 18 -11.36 -4.18 -2.66
C THR A 18 -9.99 -4.72 -2.28
N GLN A 19 -9.01 -4.69 -3.19
CA GLN A 19 -7.65 -5.15 -2.87
C GLN A 19 -6.97 -4.27 -1.83
N LEU A 20 -7.22 -2.96 -1.85
CA LEU A 20 -6.71 -2.02 -0.85
C LEU A 20 -7.34 -2.32 0.51
N ALA A 21 -8.66 -2.54 0.57
CA ALA A 21 -9.38 -2.87 1.79
C ALA A 21 -8.83 -4.16 2.41
N ILE A 22 -8.75 -5.25 1.63
CA ILE A 22 -8.21 -6.55 2.09
C ILE A 22 -6.77 -6.39 2.62
N SER A 23 -5.89 -5.74 1.86
CA SER A 23 -4.48 -5.59 2.26
C SER A 23 -4.34 -4.72 3.52
N SER A 24 -5.22 -3.71 3.68
CA SER A 24 -5.26 -2.87 4.88
C SER A 24 -5.77 -3.64 6.08
N TRP A 25 -6.80 -4.49 5.90
CA TRP A 25 -7.33 -5.35 6.94
C TRP A 25 -6.28 -6.33 7.47
N GLU A 26 -5.54 -6.99 6.58
CA GLU A 26 -4.45 -7.87 6.95
C GLU A 26 -3.35 -7.13 7.72
N THR A 27 -2.98 -5.92 7.26
CA THR A 27 -1.98 -5.10 7.96
C THR A 27 -2.43 -4.76 9.38
N ILE A 28 -3.70 -4.36 9.56
CA ILE A 28 -4.26 -4.07 10.88
C ILE A 28 -4.24 -5.33 11.74
N TYR A 29 -4.75 -6.45 11.22
CA TYR A 29 -4.79 -7.73 11.93
C TYR A 29 -3.41 -8.17 12.43
N HIS A 30 -2.40 -8.23 11.55
CA HIS A 30 -1.05 -8.64 11.93
C HIS A 30 -0.43 -7.71 12.96
N ARG A 31 -0.63 -6.39 12.83
CA ARG A 31 -0.13 -5.42 13.81
C ARG A 31 -0.79 -5.58 15.17
N THR A 32 -2.11 -5.74 15.20
CA THR A 32 -2.85 -6.00 16.43
C THR A 32 -2.35 -7.28 17.10
N LEU A 33 -2.09 -8.33 16.33
CA LEU A 33 -1.54 -9.59 16.83
C LEU A 33 -0.12 -9.41 17.41
N MET A 34 0.79 -8.75 16.68
CA MET A 34 2.15 -8.47 17.16
C MET A 34 2.13 -7.61 18.43
N MET A 35 1.25 -6.61 18.51
CA MET A 35 1.06 -5.80 19.73
C MET A 35 0.57 -6.65 20.90
N ALA A 36 -0.40 -7.55 20.67
CA ALA A 36 -0.91 -8.46 21.70
C ALA A 36 0.15 -9.46 22.18
N GLN A 37 1.07 -9.87 21.29
CA GLN A 37 2.19 -10.76 21.60
C GLN A 37 3.39 -10.03 22.23
N GLY A 38 3.38 -8.68 22.29
CA GLY A 38 4.53 -7.89 22.74
C GLY A 38 5.68 -7.77 21.72
N ASN A 39 5.48 -8.23 20.48
CA ASN A 39 6.50 -8.30 19.42
C ASN A 39 6.36 -7.15 18.40
N CYS A 40 5.98 -5.95 18.84
CA CYS A 40 5.79 -4.82 17.94
C CYS A 40 7.13 -4.18 17.55
N ASP A 41 7.59 -4.41 16.32
CA ASP A 41 8.77 -3.75 15.78
C ASP A 41 8.46 -2.28 15.40
N ILE A 42 8.95 -1.36 16.24
CA ILE A 42 8.78 0.09 16.06
C ILE A 42 9.42 0.55 14.75
N ALA A 43 10.53 -0.04 14.33
CA ALA A 43 11.22 0.35 13.10
C ALA A 43 10.38 -0.01 11.87
N GLU A 44 9.79 -1.20 11.83
CA GLU A 44 8.86 -1.59 10.75
C GLU A 44 7.60 -0.72 10.76
N TYR A 45 7.10 -0.31 11.93
CA TYR A 45 5.98 0.63 11.99
C TYR A 45 6.33 1.99 11.40
N GLN A 46 7.46 2.58 11.78
CA GLN A 46 7.93 3.85 11.24
C GLN A 46 8.14 3.77 9.73
N ARG A 47 8.71 2.67 9.24
CA ARG A 47 8.83 2.40 7.80
C ARG A 47 7.46 2.44 7.12
N MET A 48 6.47 1.70 7.62
CA MET A 48 5.13 1.70 7.03
C MET A 48 4.48 3.09 7.00
N VAL A 49 4.73 3.92 8.02
CA VAL A 49 4.24 5.32 8.08
C VAL A 49 4.89 6.16 6.97
N MET A 50 6.21 6.07 6.80
CA MET A 50 6.92 6.77 5.74
C MET A 50 6.45 6.32 4.35
N GLU A 51 6.28 5.01 4.15
CA GLU A 51 5.77 4.46 2.90
C GLU A 51 4.34 4.99 2.58
N LYS A 52 3.51 5.22 3.59
CA LYS A 52 2.18 5.82 3.44
C LYS A 52 2.26 7.32 3.07
N ALA A 53 3.20 8.05 3.66
CA ALA A 53 3.44 9.46 3.33
C ALA A 53 3.94 9.65 1.89
N GLU A 54 4.86 8.80 1.43
CA GLU A 54 5.30 8.77 0.03
C GLU A 54 4.15 8.44 -0.93
N ALA A 55 3.31 7.45 -0.58
CA ALA A 55 2.12 7.14 -1.37
C ALA A 55 1.14 8.31 -1.42
N MET A 56 0.95 9.03 -0.31
CA MET A 56 0.14 10.26 -0.25
C MET A 56 0.63 11.30 -1.26
N GLN A 57 1.93 11.61 -1.27
CA GLN A 57 2.51 12.59 -2.18
C GLN A 57 2.30 12.20 -3.66
N ALA A 58 2.58 10.93 -4.01
CA ALA A 58 2.39 10.44 -5.36
C ALA A 58 0.90 10.45 -5.80
N SER A 59 0.00 10.14 -4.88
CA SER A 59 -1.45 10.14 -5.12
C SER A 59 -1.97 11.56 -5.34
N THR A 60 -1.53 12.52 -4.51
CA THR A 60 -1.85 13.94 -4.67
C THR A 60 -1.35 14.46 -6.01
N LEU A 61 -0.12 14.12 -6.41
CA LEU A 61 0.40 14.51 -7.72
C LEU A 61 -0.47 13.95 -8.87
N ALA A 62 -0.91 12.69 -8.78
CA ALA A 62 -1.79 12.09 -9.78
C ALA A 62 -3.14 12.82 -9.89
N LEU A 63 -3.71 13.27 -8.77
CA LEU A 63 -4.91 14.10 -8.75
C LEU A 63 -4.66 15.47 -9.38
N MET A 64 -3.61 16.17 -8.95
CA MET A 64 -3.27 17.51 -9.45
C MET A 64 -2.97 17.52 -10.96
N THR A 65 -2.43 16.42 -11.48
CA THR A 65 -2.12 16.26 -12.91
C THR A 65 -3.26 15.64 -13.72
N GLY A 66 -4.45 15.44 -13.14
CA GLY A 66 -5.62 14.94 -13.85
C GLY A 66 -5.51 13.48 -14.33
N ARG A 67 -4.63 12.67 -13.75
CA ARG A 67 -4.38 11.27 -14.18
C ARG A 67 -5.48 10.28 -13.78
N GLY A 68 -6.55 10.76 -13.13
CA GLY A 68 -7.73 10.00 -12.75
C GLY A 68 -7.58 9.18 -11.47
N ASN A 69 -8.73 8.71 -10.96
CA ASN A 69 -8.82 8.04 -9.65
C ASN A 69 -7.97 6.77 -9.54
N ALA A 70 -7.82 6.00 -10.63
CA ALA A 70 -7.04 4.77 -10.59
C ALA A 70 -5.54 5.06 -10.41
N ALA A 71 -5.04 6.10 -11.08
CA ALA A 71 -3.66 6.56 -10.91
C ALA A 71 -3.44 7.15 -9.50
N ALA A 72 -4.44 7.84 -8.95
CA ALA A 72 -4.40 8.33 -7.57
C ALA A 72 -4.44 7.21 -6.52
N LEU A 73 -5.11 6.09 -6.81
CA LEU A 73 -5.23 4.97 -5.86
C LEU A 73 -4.04 3.99 -5.91
N ALA A 74 -3.39 3.89 -7.07
CA ALA A 74 -2.33 2.92 -7.30
C ALA A 74 -1.17 2.98 -6.28
N PRO A 75 -0.64 4.15 -5.87
CA PRO A 75 0.44 4.23 -4.89
C PRO A 75 0.06 3.60 -3.54
N TYR A 76 -1.15 3.88 -3.04
CA TYR A 76 -1.66 3.27 -1.81
C TYR A 76 -1.79 1.76 -1.93
N LEU A 77 -2.38 1.28 -3.03
CA LEU A 77 -2.57 -0.15 -3.24
C LEU A 77 -1.23 -0.90 -3.27
N VAL A 78 -0.20 -0.33 -3.91
CA VAL A 78 1.15 -0.92 -3.96
C VAL A 78 1.74 -1.02 -2.56
N ARG A 79 1.73 0.07 -1.78
CA ARG A 79 2.32 0.10 -0.43
C ARG A 79 1.55 -0.77 0.55
N SER A 80 0.21 -0.74 0.56
CA SER A 80 -0.60 -1.61 1.43
C SER A 80 -0.35 -3.10 1.17
N ARG A 81 -0.15 -3.51 -0.09
CA ARG A 81 0.20 -4.90 -0.44
C ARG A 81 1.61 -5.26 -0.01
N ALA A 82 2.56 -4.32 -0.12
CA ALA A 82 3.93 -4.53 0.34
C ALA A 82 3.95 -4.75 1.86
N ASN A 83 3.25 -3.90 2.62
CA ASN A 83 3.12 -4.02 4.08
C ASN A 83 2.54 -5.37 4.47
N ALA A 84 1.36 -5.73 3.93
CA ALA A 84 0.72 -7.01 4.23
C ALA A 84 1.65 -8.20 3.94
N ARG A 85 2.40 -8.18 2.83
CA ARG A 85 3.35 -9.24 2.50
C ARG A 85 4.53 -9.34 3.48
N ARG A 86 5.04 -8.22 3.98
CA ARG A 86 6.12 -8.21 4.97
C ARG A 86 5.62 -8.75 6.31
N LEU A 87 4.45 -8.28 6.75
CA LEU A 87 3.84 -8.72 8.01
C LEU A 87 3.39 -10.17 8.03
N ARG A 88 3.12 -10.79 6.87
CA ARG A 88 2.89 -12.24 6.77
C ARG A 88 4.16 -13.08 6.92
N ARG A 89 5.34 -12.49 6.76
CA ARG A 89 6.65 -13.18 6.79
C ARG A 89 7.41 -12.97 8.10
N GLY A 90 7.07 -11.93 8.86
CA GLY A 90 7.50 -11.76 10.24
C GLY A 90 6.66 -12.60 11.17
#